data_AF-A0A533WZP8-F1
#
_entry.id   AF-A0A533WZP8-F1
#
_cell.length_a   1.000
_cell.length_b   1.000
_cell.length_c   1.000
_cell.angle_alpha   90.00
_cell.angle_beta   90.00
_cell.angle_gamma   90.00
#
_symmetry.space_group_name_H-M   'P 1'
#
loop_
_entity.id
_entity.type
_entity.pdbx_description
1 polymer ?
#
loop_
_entity_poly.entity_id
_entity_poly.type
_entity_poly.pdbx_seq_one_letter_code
_entity_poly.pdbx_strand_id
1 'polypeptide(L)' 'MAGEEYRDLVICNNCLWAASLLKGSRGFMVCPVCGNMSLDVIPVNDYEAYTMKIRNKSVELEFTKDK' A
#
# COMPACT_ATOMS: atom_id res chain seq x y z
N MET A 1 -5.00 -13.04 -23.33
CA MET A 1 -4.14 -12.09 -22.60
C MET A 1 -4.79 -11.90 -21.24
N ALA A 2 -4.29 -12.60 -20.21
CA ALA A 2 -4.77 -12.38 -18.85
C ALA A 2 -4.32 -10.97 -18.45
N GLY A 3 -5.27 -10.09 -18.14
CA GLY A 3 -4.95 -8.71 -17.75
C GLY A 3 -4.08 -8.72 -16.49
N GLU A 4 -3.09 -7.84 -16.43
CA GLU A 4 -2.27 -7.66 -15.23
C GLU A 4 -3.18 -7.41 -14.02
N GLU A 5 -2.94 -8.15 -12.93
CA GLU A 5 -3.69 -8.03 -11.69
C GLU A 5 -2.86 -7.23 -10.69
N TYR A 6 -3.42 -6.15 -10.16
CA TYR A 6 -2.77 -5.28 -9.19
C TYR A 6 -3.32 -5.54 -7.78
N ARG A 7 -2.43 -5.54 -6.80
CA ARG A 7 -2.76 -5.36 -5.38
C ARG A 7 -2.59 -3.90 -5.02
N ASP A 8 -3.29 -3.46 -3.98
CA ASP A 8 -3.20 -2.07 -3.53
C ASP A 8 -2.51 -2.02 -2.18
N LEU A 9 -1.44 -1.24 -2.06
CA LEU A 9 -0.87 -0.86 -0.77
C LEU A 9 -1.50 0.46 -0.33
N VAL A 10 -2.27 0.42 0.75
CA VAL A 10 -2.91 1.60 1.34
C VAL A 10 -2.05 2.12 2.49
N ILE A 11 -1.81 3.43 2.54
CA ILE A 11 -0.98 4.07 3.58
C ILE A 11 -1.68 5.32 4.09
N CYS A 12 -1.67 5.51 5.41
CA CYS A 12 -2.13 6.75 6.03
C CYS A 12 -0.99 7.75 6.19
N ASN A 13 -1.12 8.93 5.56
CA ASN A 13 -0.11 9.99 5.64
C ASN A 13 -0.05 10.69 7.00
N ASN A 14 -1.04 10.45 7.88
CA ASN A 14 -1.06 11.05 9.22
C ASN A 14 -0.34 10.17 10.25
N CYS A 15 -0.62 8.87 10.28
CA CYS A 15 -0.09 7.96 11.31
C CYS A 15 0.75 6.80 10.76
N LEU A 16 1.01 6.76 9.45
CA LEU A 16 1.82 5.75 8.76
C LEU A 16 1.33 4.30 8.92
N TRP A 17 0.07 4.12 9.29
CA TRP A 17 -0.57 2.81 9.19
C TRP A 17 -0.63 2.39 7.72
N ALA A 18 -0.27 1.15 7.42
CA ALA A 18 -0.26 0.61 6.08
C ALA A 18 -0.91 -0.78 6.03
N ALA A 19 -1.55 -1.11 4.90
CA ALA A 19 -2.15 -2.41 4.65
C ALA A 19 -2.09 -2.79 3.16
N SER A 20 -1.75 -4.05 2.88
CA SER A 20 -1.86 -4.62 1.54
C SER A 20 -3.27 -5.18 1.35
N LEU A 21 -3.94 -4.75 0.29
CA LEU A 21 -5.27 -5.21 -0.10
C LEU A 21 -5.15 -6.40 -1.05
N LEU A 22 -5.83 -7.49 -0.70
CA LEU A 22 -6.02 -8.63 -1.60
C LEU A 22 -7.03 -8.27 -2.69
N LYS A 23 -6.93 -8.93 -3.83
CA LYS A 23 -7.87 -8.74 -4.94
C LYS A 23 -9.33 -8.89 -4.49
N GLY A 24 -10.17 -7.94 -4.88
CA GLY A 24 -11.60 -7.93 -4.55
C GLY A 24 -11.94 -7.50 -3.12
N SER A 25 -10.95 -7.12 -2.31
CA SER A 25 -11.20 -6.51 -1.00
C SER A 25 -11.77 -5.09 -1.14
N ARG A 26 -12.56 -4.67 -0.16
CA ARG A 26 -13.10 -3.31 -0.11
C ARG A 26 -11.99 -2.36 0.35
N GLY A 27 -11.83 -1.23 -0.34
CA GLY A 27 -10.90 -0.18 0.06
C GLY A 27 -11.28 0.50 1.38
N PHE A 28 -10.33 1.26 1.94
CA PHE A 28 -10.55 2.06 3.14
C PHE A 28 -10.86 3.51 2.75
N MET A 29 -11.95 4.06 3.29
CA MET A 29 -12.25 5.50 3.17
C MET A 29 -11.63 6.33 4.31
N VAL A 30 -11.33 5.68 5.44
CA VAL A 30 -10.83 6.30 6.66
C VAL A 30 -9.77 5.38 7.27
N CYS A 31 -8.70 5.95 7.81
CA CYS A 31 -7.68 5.20 8.54
C CYS A 31 -8.30 4.55 9.78
N PRO A 32 -8.23 3.21 9.93
CA PRO A 32 -8.82 2.52 11.08
C PRO A 32 -8.08 2.81 12.40
N VAL A 33 -6.87 3.38 12.34
CA VAL A 33 -6.05 3.68 13.53
C VAL A 33 -6.28 5.11 14.04
N CYS A 34 -6.25 6.12 13.15
CA CYS A 34 -6.31 7.53 13.57
C CYS A 34 -7.58 8.27 13.13
N GLY A 35 -8.49 7.63 12.40
CA GLY A 35 -9.73 8.25 11.92
C GLY A 35 -9.55 9.31 10.83
N ASN A 36 -8.33 9.53 10.35
CA ASN A 36 -8.04 10.50 9.31
C ASN A 36 -8.38 9.94 7.91
N MET A 37 -8.80 10.80 6.98
CA MET A 37 -9.14 10.45 5.60
C MET A 37 -7.95 10.56 4.63
N SER A 38 -6.78 11.00 5.13
CA SER A 38 -5.55 11.12 4.35
C SER A 38 -4.92 9.75 4.12
N LEU A 39 -5.52 8.97 3.22
CA LEU A 39 -5.05 7.67 2.77
C LEU A 39 -4.57 7.78 1.32
N ASP A 40 -3.36 7.29 1.04
CA ASP A 40 -2.85 7.08 -0.31
C ASP A 40 -2.92 5.60 -0.67
N VAL A 41 -3.17 5.33 -1.95
CA VAL A 41 -3.23 3.98 -2.51
C VAL A 41 -2.15 3.86 -3.58
N ILE A 42 -1.24 2.92 -3.39
CA ILE A 42 -0.15 2.64 -4.32
C ILE A 42 -0.45 1.30 -4.99
N PRO A 43 -0.66 1.27 -6.32
CA PRO A 43 -0.82 0.01 -7.03
C PRO A 43 0.52 -0.75 -7.04
N VAL A 44 0.46 -2.02 -6.66
CA VAL A 44 1.58 -2.97 -6.63
C VAL A 44 1.19 -4.15 -7.50
N ASN A 45 1.95 -4.41 -8.56
CA ASN A 45 1.70 -5.57 -9.41
C ASN A 45 1.89 -6.88 -8.60
N ASP A 46 1.19 -7.95 -8.96
CA ASP A 46 1.36 -9.28 -8.33
C ASP A 46 2.80 -9.81 -8.41
N TYR A 47 3.60 -9.33 -9.37
CA TYR A 47 5.01 -9.65 -9.56
C TYR A 47 5.97 -8.56 -9.06
N GLU A 48 5.45 -7.51 -8.42
CA GLU A 48 6.26 -6.48 -7.78
C GLU A 48 6.38 -6.78 -6.29
N ALA A 49 7.61 -7.01 -5.84
CA ALA A 49 7.94 -7.02 -4.44
C ALA A 49 8.24 -5.58 -4.00
N TYR A 50 7.99 -5.27 -2.73
CA TYR A 50 8.48 -4.02 -2.15
C TYR A 50 9.09 -4.26 -0.78
N THR A 51 10.15 -3.51 -0.49
CA THR A 51 10.73 -3.45 0.85
C THR A 51 10.26 -2.17 1.52
N MET A 52 9.68 -2.31 2.71
CA MET A 52 9.28 -1.19 3.54
C MET A 52 10.33 -0.95 4.64
N LYS A 53 10.90 0.26 4.66
CA LYS A 53 11.84 0.71 5.69
C LYS A 53 11.20 1.84 6.49
N ILE A 54 11.14 1.69 7.82
CA ILE A 54 10.65 2.73 8.72
C ILE A 54 11.87 3.50 9.26
N ARG A 55 11.93 4.81 9.02
CA ARG A 55 13.03 5.69 9.48
C ARG A 55 12.45 6.95 10.09
N ASN A 56 12.75 7.28 11.35
CA ASN A 56 12.44 8.58 11.96
C ASN A 56 11.04 9.18 11.61
N LYS A 57 9.96 8.42 11.84
CA LYS A 57 8.57 8.82 11.50
C LYS A 57 8.30 9.03 10.00
N SER A 58 9.11 8.44 9.11
CA SER A 58 8.82 8.30 7.69
C SER A 58 8.81 6.82 7.29
N VAL A 59 8.12 6.54 6.20
CA VAL A 59 8.11 5.23 5.54
C VAL A 59 8.76 5.42 4.18
N GLU A 60 9.75 4.58 3.89
CA GLU A 60 10.42 4.51 2.60
C GLU A 60 10.05 3.17 1.96
N LEU A 61 9.57 3.22 0.71
CA LEU A 61 9.19 2.06 -0.07
C LEU A 61 10.11 1.94 -1.27
N GLU A 62 10.71 0.77 -1.41
CA GLU A 62 11.57 0.42 -2.53
C GLU A 62 10.93 -0.73 -3.29
N PHE A 63 10.50 -0.47 -4.53
CA PHE A 63 9.83 -1.46 -5.39
C PHE A 63 10.86 -2.19 -6.25
N THR A 64 10.79 -3.51 -6.24
CA THR A 64 11.65 -4.40 -7.02
C THR A 64 10.76 -5.23 -7.94
N LYS A 65 11.07 -5.23 -9.24
CA LYS A 65 10.47 -6.17 -10.17
C LYS A 65 11.29 -7.46 -10.15
N ASP A 66 10.66 -8.57 -9.76
CA ASP A 66 11.24 -9.87 -10.08
C ASP A 66 11.19 -10.05 -11.60
N LYS A 67 12.32 -10.49 -12.16
CA LYS A 67 12.56 -10.60 -13.60
C LYS A 67 11.90 -11.83 -14.21
#